data_AF-A0A062TUB7-F1
#
_entry.id   AF-A0A062TUB7-F1
#
_cell.length_a   1.000
_cell.length_b   1.000
_cell.length_c   1.000
_cell.angle_alpha   90.00
_cell.angle_beta   90.00
_cell.angle_gamma   90.00
#
_symmetry.space_group_name_H-M   'P 1'
#
loop_
_entity.id
_entity.type
_entity.pdbx_description
1 polymer ?
#
loop_
_entity_poly.entity_id
_entity_poly.type
_entity_poly.pdbx_seq_one_letter_code
_entity_poly.pdbx_strand_id
1 'polypeptide(L)'
;MIEKKVLINQALANVNSGQRIDRVHNLMSGLLKDLEDNAEVNAERTLFHLGLKGKVAEIEYLEYPKSFSSDTKSAIFLEATLKNALECPICGGKVDASKSVSYDHIIPKKIGGDGAKQNAQMTHPFCNTTVKN
;
A
#
# COMPACT_ATOMS: atom_id res chain seq x y z
N MET A 1 -4.17 -15.48 18.00
CA MET A 1 -4.86 -14.49 17.12
C MET A 1 -3.97 -13.94 16.01
N ILE A 2 -2.70 -13.60 16.25
CA ILE A 2 -1.81 -13.00 15.23
C ILE A 2 -1.64 -13.92 14.01
N GLU A 3 -1.53 -15.24 14.23
CA GLU A 3 -1.44 -16.24 13.17
C GLU A 3 -2.68 -16.29 12.26
N LYS A 4 -3.84 -15.80 12.73
CA LYS A 4 -5.10 -15.78 11.97
C LYS A 4 -5.49 -14.38 11.49
N LYS A 5 -4.51 -13.46 11.43
CA LYS A 5 -4.73 -12.06 11.00
C LYS A 5 -5.33 -11.95 9.60
N VAL A 6 -4.93 -12.82 8.67
CA VAL A 6 -5.46 -12.86 7.30
C VAL A 6 -6.97 -13.13 7.32
N LEU A 7 -7.40 -14.13 8.09
CA LEU A 7 -8.80 -14.50 8.24
C LEU A 7 -9.64 -13.36 8.81
N ILE A 8 -9.13 -12.69 9.85
CA ILE A 8 -9.80 -11.54 10.47
C ILE A 8 -9.92 -10.38 9.47
N ASN A 9 -8.86 -10.09 8.72
CA ASN A 9 -8.87 -9.03 7.71
C ASN A 9 -9.88 -9.31 6.60
N GLN A 10 -9.95 -10.56 6.12
CA GLN A 10 -10.91 -10.96 5.07
C GLN A 10 -12.35 -10.90 5.56
N ALA A 11 -12.60 -11.36 6.78
CA ALA A 11 -13.90 -11.26 7.42
C ALA A 11 -14.37 -9.80 7.53
N LEU A 12 -13.46 -8.86 7.76
CA LEU A 12 -13.75 -7.43 7.89
C LEU A 12 -13.75 -6.66 6.56
N ALA A 13 -13.08 -7.16 5.51
CA ALA A 13 -12.93 -6.48 4.24
C ALA A 13 -14.27 -6.19 3.54
N ASN A 14 -15.25 -7.08 3.70
CA ASN A 14 -16.59 -6.93 3.12
C ASN A 14 -17.62 -6.31 4.09
N VAL A 15 -17.18 -5.92 5.29
CA VAL A 15 -18.05 -5.30 6.30
C VAL A 15 -18.03 -3.78 6.10
N ASN A 16 -19.21 -3.20 5.94
CA ASN A 16 -19.34 -1.75 5.81
C ASN A 16 -18.80 -1.03 7.05
N SER A 17 -18.35 0.21 6.87
CA SER A 17 -17.67 0.99 7.92
C SER A 17 -18.47 1.15 9.19
N GLY A 18 -19.79 1.29 9.10
CA GLY A 18 -20.68 1.41 10.25
C GLY A 18 -20.76 0.15 11.10
N GLN A 19 -20.71 -1.04 10.49
CA GLN A 19 -20.84 -2.32 11.18
C GLN A 19 -19.51 -2.89 11.66
N ARG A 20 -18.36 -2.38 11.20
CA ARG A 20 -17.04 -2.93 11.57
C ARG A 20 -16.77 -2.86 13.08
N ILE A 21 -17.15 -1.76 13.73
CA ILE A 21 -16.91 -1.57 15.17
C ILE A 21 -17.67 -2.64 15.97
N ASP A 22 -18.96 -2.81 15.70
CA ASP A 22 -19.80 -3.80 16.37
C ASP A 22 -19.29 -5.23 16.16
N ARG A 23 -18.82 -5.55 14.95
CA ARG A 23 -18.30 -6.87 14.59
C ARG A 23 -17.00 -7.19 15.35
N VAL A 24 -16.10 -6.22 15.47
CA VAL A 24 -14.86 -6.38 16.24
C VAL A 24 -15.16 -6.47 17.73
N HIS A 25 -16.10 -5.66 18.24
CA HIS A 25 -16.53 -5.74 19.64
C HIS A 25 -17.09 -7.13 19.96
N ASN A 26 -18.00 -7.64 19.13
CA ASN A 26 -18.59 -8.97 19.30
C ASN A 26 -17.54 -10.09 19.22
N LEU A 27 -16.57 -9.96 18.32
CA LEU A 27 -15.42 -10.87 18.26
C LEU A 27 -14.65 -10.90 19.57
N MET A 28 -14.23 -9.73 20.07
CA MET A 28 -13.40 -9.65 21.27
C MET A 28 -14.15 -10.13 22.51
N SER A 29 -15.39 -9.67 22.72
CA SER A 29 -16.23 -10.08 23.85
C SER A 29 -16.56 -11.58 23.80
N GLY A 30 -16.83 -12.12 22.61
CA GLY A 30 -17.11 -13.54 22.42
C GLY A 30 -15.91 -14.43 22.70
N LEU A 31 -14.72 -14.02 22.25
CA LEU A 31 -13.48 -14.76 22.54
C LEU A 31 -13.09 -14.69 24.01
N LEU A 32 -13.29 -13.55 24.68
CA LEU A 32 -13.06 -13.45 26.12
C LEU A 32 -13.96 -14.41 26.90
N LYS A 33 -15.25 -14.46 26.53
CA LYS A 33 -16.19 -15.41 27.12
C LYS A 33 -15.79 -16.87 26.89
N ASP A 34 -15.36 -17.21 25.69
CA ASP A 34 -14.88 -18.58 25.39
C ASP A 34 -13.66 -18.94 26.25
N LEU A 35 -12.76 -18.00 26.51
CA LEU A 35 -11.61 -18.22 27.38
C LEU A 35 -12.02 -18.37 28.85
N GLU A 36 -12.97 -17.56 29.32
CA GLU A 36 -13.54 -17.69 30.68
C GLU A 36 -14.22 -19.05 30.87
N ASP A 37 -14.92 -19.54 29.85
CA ASP A 37 -15.61 -20.83 29.84
C ASP A 37 -14.66 -22.03 29.62
N ASN A 38 -13.33 -21.79 29.54
CA ASN A 38 -12.30 -22.78 29.17
C ASN A 38 -12.60 -23.51 27.84
N ALA A 39 -13.32 -22.86 26.93
CA ALA A 39 -13.59 -23.37 25.60
C ALA A 39 -12.37 -23.18 24.69
N GLU A 40 -12.19 -24.11 23.74
CA GLU A 40 -11.10 -24.03 22.78
C GLU A 40 -11.34 -22.88 21.77
N VAL A 41 -10.40 -21.93 21.73
CA VAL A 41 -10.44 -20.82 20.76
C VAL A 41 -9.83 -21.27 19.43
N ASN A 42 -10.70 -21.60 18.46
CA ASN A 42 -10.29 -22.00 17.12
C ASN A 42 -10.84 -21.05 16.02
N ALA A 43 -10.55 -21.36 14.74
CA ALA A 43 -10.95 -20.49 13.62
C ALA A 43 -12.48 -20.40 13.49
N GLU A 44 -13.19 -21.50 13.70
CA GLU A 44 -14.64 -21.56 13.66
C GLU A 44 -15.29 -20.66 14.71
N ARG A 45 -14.82 -20.71 15.96
CA ARG A 45 -15.29 -19.81 17.04
C ARG A 45 -15.02 -18.34 16.73
N THR A 46 -13.85 -18.04 16.18
CA THR A 46 -13.49 -16.67 15.76
C THR A 46 -14.47 -16.14 14.71
N LEU A 47 -14.80 -16.95 13.69
CA LEU A 47 -15.75 -16.58 12.64
C LEU A 47 -17.18 -16.50 13.13
N PHE A 48 -17.56 -17.38 14.06
CA PHE A 48 -18.85 -17.37 14.72
C PHE A 48 -19.10 -16.04 15.44
N HIS A 49 -18.13 -15.54 16.21
CA HIS A 49 -18.24 -14.27 16.93
C HIS A 49 -18.17 -13.04 16.01
N LEU A 50 -17.51 -13.15 14.86
CA LEU A 50 -17.63 -12.17 13.77
C LEU A 50 -19.02 -12.18 13.11
N GLY A 51 -19.85 -13.18 13.41
CA GLY A 51 -21.20 -13.35 12.87
C GLY A 51 -21.22 -13.78 11.40
N LEU A 52 -20.19 -14.52 10.97
CA LEU A 52 -20.09 -15.19 9.67
C LEU A 52 -20.62 -16.63 9.75
N LYS A 53 -21.78 -16.81 10.38
CA LYS A 53 -22.42 -18.14 10.58
C LYS A 53 -22.66 -18.82 9.23
N GLY A 54 -22.10 -20.02 9.04
CA GLY A 54 -22.35 -20.89 7.87
C GLY A 54 -21.25 -20.93 6.80
N LYS A 55 -20.24 -20.06 6.84
CA LYS A 55 -19.09 -20.10 5.90
C LYS A 55 -17.84 -20.78 6.47
N VAL A 56 -17.98 -21.55 7.56
CA VAL A 56 -16.85 -22.18 8.25
C VAL A 56 -16.26 -23.35 7.46
N ALA A 57 -17.10 -24.09 6.71
CA ALA A 57 -16.70 -25.29 5.99
C ALA A 57 -15.82 -25.05 4.75
N GLU A 58 -15.71 -23.81 4.27
CA GLU A 58 -14.95 -23.45 3.05
C GLU A 58 -13.75 -22.54 3.34
N ILE A 59 -13.34 -22.40 4.60
CA ILE A 59 -12.19 -21.57 4.93
C ILE A 59 -10.93 -22.42 4.79
N GLU A 60 -10.52 -22.64 3.54
CA GLU A 60 -9.13 -22.94 3.26
C GLU A 60 -8.30 -21.81 3.85
N TYR A 61 -7.40 -22.13 4.79
CA TYR A 61 -6.35 -21.21 5.16
C TYR A 61 -5.65 -20.85 3.85
N LEU A 62 -5.81 -19.60 3.40
CA LEU A 62 -5.16 -19.12 2.20
C LEU A 62 -3.66 -19.09 2.48
N GLU A 63 -3.01 -20.23 2.24
CA GLU A 63 -1.60 -20.27 1.95
C GLU A 63 -1.37 -19.29 0.81
N TYR A 64 -0.40 -18.38 0.98
CA TYR A 64 0.01 -17.55 -0.14
C TYR A 64 0.37 -18.49 -1.30
N PRO A 65 -0.23 -18.31 -2.48
CA PRO A 65 0.06 -19.20 -3.59
C PRO A 65 1.57 -19.18 -3.86
N LYS A 66 2.14 -20.36 -4.14
CA LYS A 66 3.58 -20.50 -4.42
C LYS A 66 4.03 -19.61 -5.60
N SER A 67 3.10 -19.22 -6.46
CA SER A 67 3.32 -18.30 -7.58
C SER A 67 2.93 -16.86 -7.21
N PHE A 68 3.74 -15.91 -7.62
CA PHE A 68 3.41 -14.49 -7.47
C PHE A 68 2.22 -14.11 -8.36
N SER A 69 1.19 -13.51 -7.76
CA SER A 69 0.08 -12.91 -8.49
C SER A 69 0.53 -11.71 -9.32
N SER A 70 -0.28 -11.31 -10.32
CA SER A 70 -0.10 -10.04 -11.04
C SER A 70 0.05 -8.88 -10.08
N ASP A 71 -0.80 -8.82 -9.06
CA ASP A 71 -0.86 -7.73 -8.11
C ASP A 71 0.41 -7.67 -7.26
N THR A 72 0.94 -8.84 -6.87
CA THR A 72 2.21 -8.92 -6.15
C THR A 72 3.37 -8.42 -7.00
N LYS A 73 3.41 -8.82 -8.28
CA LYS A 73 4.45 -8.35 -9.22
C LYS A 73 4.33 -6.85 -9.45
N SER A 74 3.11 -6.34 -9.65
CA SER A 74 2.85 -4.91 -9.82
C SER A 74 3.22 -4.10 -8.58
N ALA A 75 2.91 -4.60 -7.38
CA ALA A 75 3.28 -3.94 -6.12
C ALA A 75 4.80 -3.83 -5.96
N ILE A 76 5.53 -4.94 -6.17
CA ILE A 76 7.00 -4.95 -6.11
C ILE A 76 7.61 -4.01 -7.15
N PHE A 77 7.06 -4.00 -8.37
CA PHE A 77 7.53 -3.11 -9.43
C PHE A 77 7.35 -1.63 -9.07
N LEU A 78 6.18 -1.24 -8.55
CA LEU A 78 5.91 0.13 -8.13
C LEU A 78 6.82 0.54 -6.97
N GLU A 79 7.00 -0.33 -5.99
CA GLU A 79 7.87 -0.07 -4.84
C GLU A 79 9.33 0.16 -5.28
N ALA A 80 9.86 -0.74 -6.12
CA ALA A 80 11.21 -0.61 -6.65
C ALA A 80 11.38 0.66 -7.52
N THR A 81 10.37 1.00 -8.32
CA THR A 81 10.38 2.19 -9.17
C THR A 81 10.39 3.45 -8.32
N LEU A 82 9.50 3.57 -7.34
CA LEU A 82 9.40 4.76 -6.49
C LEU A 82 10.66 4.96 -5.63
N LYS A 83 11.24 3.86 -5.13
CA LYS A 83 12.48 3.92 -4.33
C LYS A 83 13.66 4.47 -5.12
N ASN A 84 13.77 4.09 -6.39
CA ASN A 84 14.89 4.49 -7.26
C ASN A 84 14.54 5.65 -8.20
N ALA A 85 13.33 6.21 -8.11
CA ALA A 85 12.91 7.30 -8.97
C ALA A 85 13.73 8.56 -8.68
N LEU A 86 14.15 9.20 -9.77
CA LEU A 86 14.82 10.49 -9.77
C LEU A 86 13.92 11.55 -9.14
N GLU A 87 14.52 12.54 -8.48
CA GLU A 87 13.82 13.65 -7.86
C GLU A 87 14.05 14.93 -8.66
N CYS A 88 13.00 15.74 -8.78
CA CYS A 88 13.09 17.04 -9.40
C CYS A 88 13.78 18.01 -8.43
N PRO A 89 14.88 18.67 -8.82
CA PRO A 89 15.58 19.63 -7.95
C PRO A 89 14.76 20.91 -7.67
N ILE A 90 13.67 21.15 -8.40
CA ILE A 90 12.81 22.34 -8.22
C ILE A 90 11.75 22.08 -7.14
N CYS A 91 11.05 20.95 -7.18
CA CYS A 91 9.92 20.67 -6.29
C CYS A 91 10.15 19.50 -5.32
N GLY A 92 11.24 18.74 -5.46
CA GLY A 92 11.51 17.51 -4.70
C GLY A 92 10.64 16.31 -5.09
N GLY A 93 9.72 16.46 -6.04
CA GLY A 93 8.84 15.38 -6.49
C GLY A 93 9.55 14.35 -7.38
N LYS A 94 9.05 13.12 -7.41
CA LYS A 94 9.59 12.07 -8.29
C LYS A 94 9.35 12.39 -9.77
N VAL A 95 10.37 12.19 -10.61
CA VAL A 95 10.35 12.44 -12.06
C VAL A 95 10.30 11.10 -12.78
N ASP A 96 9.34 10.97 -13.71
CA ASP A 96 9.33 9.87 -14.67
C ASP A 96 10.23 10.24 -15.86
N ALA A 97 11.47 9.75 -15.82
CA ALA A 97 12.46 9.99 -16.87
C ALA A 97 12.07 9.44 -18.25
N SER A 98 11.14 8.47 -18.31
CA SER A 98 10.74 7.83 -19.56
C SER A 98 9.64 8.59 -20.30
N LYS A 99 8.76 9.29 -19.57
CA LYS A 99 7.55 9.91 -20.13
C LYS A 99 7.46 11.41 -19.93
N SER A 100 8.08 11.97 -18.90
CA SER A 100 7.84 13.37 -18.52
C SER A 100 9.07 14.00 -17.86
N VAL A 101 10.09 14.26 -18.68
CA VAL A 101 11.31 14.95 -18.26
C VAL A 101 11.66 16.07 -19.21
N SER A 102 12.17 17.17 -18.67
CA SER A 102 12.76 18.29 -19.39
C SER A 102 14.18 18.51 -18.90
N TYR A 103 15.06 18.91 -19.80
CA TYR A 103 16.45 19.23 -19.48
C TYR A 103 16.58 20.74 -19.37
N ASP A 104 17.04 21.19 -18.22
CA ASP A 104 17.19 22.61 -17.92
C ASP A 104 18.61 22.92 -17.41
N HIS A 105 19.01 24.18 -17.52
CA HIS A 105 20.28 24.65 -17.00
C HIS A 105 20.18 24.91 -15.51
N ILE A 106 21.07 24.38 -14.67
CA ILE A 106 21.14 24.68 -13.23
C ILE A 106 21.29 26.19 -13.04
N ILE A 107 22.31 26.77 -13.66
CA ILE A 107 22.55 28.20 -13.80
C ILE A 107 21.89 28.68 -15.11
N PRO A 108 20.86 29.54 -15.04
CA PRO A 108 20.16 30.00 -16.23
C PRO A 108 21.09 30.66 -17.27
N LYS A 109 20.83 30.40 -18.55
CA LYS A 109 21.55 31.02 -19.67
C LYS A 109 21.53 32.56 -19.62
N LYS A 110 20.44 33.15 -19.12
CA LYS A 110 20.26 34.61 -18.99
C LYS A 110 21.27 35.29 -18.05
N ILE A 111 21.86 34.53 -17.11
CA ILE A 111 22.91 35.02 -16.21
C ILE A 111 24.30 34.45 -16.53
N GLY A 112 24.48 33.88 -17.74
CA GLY A 112 25.77 33.38 -18.21
C GLY A 112 26.02 31.89 -18.00
N GLY A 113 25.01 31.08 -17.68
CA GLY A 113 25.14 29.62 -17.61
C GLY A 113 25.48 29.00 -18.97
N ASP A 114 26.36 27.99 -18.97
CA ASP A 114 26.82 27.28 -20.17
C ASP A 114 26.04 25.98 -20.43
N GLY A 115 26.21 25.37 -21.60
CA GLY A 115 25.55 24.11 -21.97
C GLY A 115 26.29 22.85 -21.50
N ALA A 116 27.19 22.98 -20.52
CA ALA A 116 28.00 21.84 -20.06
C ALA A 116 27.13 20.83 -19.29
N LYS A 117 27.51 19.54 -19.32
CA LYS A 117 26.77 18.48 -18.61
C LYS A 117 26.64 18.78 -17.11
N GLN A 118 27.63 19.45 -16.53
CA GLN A 118 27.65 19.87 -15.13
C GLN A 118 26.58 20.93 -14.83
N ASN A 119 26.21 21.73 -15.83
CA ASN A 119 25.16 22.74 -15.72
C ASN A 119 23.79 22.21 -16.19
N ALA A 120 23.65 20.92 -16.54
CA ALA A 120 22.39 20.34 -16.97
C ALA A 120 21.71 19.57 -15.83
N GLN A 121 20.40 19.74 -15.69
CA GLN A 121 19.57 19.02 -14.73
C GLN A 121 18.27 18.52 -15.34
N MET A 122 17.78 17.38 -14.86
CA MET A 122 16.47 16.85 -15.21
C MET A 122 15.41 17.43 -14.29
N THR A 123 14.34 17.96 -14.87
CA THR A 123 13.23 18.57 -14.15
C THR A 123 11.89 18.14 -14.75
N HIS A 124 10.79 18.33 -14.03
CA HIS A 124 9.48 18.16 -14.65
C HIS A 124 9.27 19.24 -15.72
N PRO A 125 8.63 18.92 -16.86
CA PRO A 125 8.28 19.91 -17.88
C PRO A 125 7.50 21.10 -17.31
N PHE A 126 6.58 20.84 -16.36
CA PHE A 126 5.84 21.90 -15.69
C PHE A 126 6.71 22.78 -14.79
N CYS A 127 7.60 22.19 -13.99
CA CYS A 127 8.49 22.95 -13.11
C CYS A 127 9.43 23.87 -13.91
N ASN A 128 9.94 23.35 -15.03
CA ASN A 128 10.80 24.12 -15.92
C ASN A 128 10.07 25.35 -16.49
N THR A 129 8.82 25.17 -16.94
CA THR A 129 8.07 26.25 -17.61
C THR A 129 7.42 27.26 -16.66
N THR A 130 7.06 26.87 -15.44
CA THR A 130 6.31 27.76 -14.53
C THR A 130 7.15 28.41 -13.45
N VAL A 131 8.19 27.75 -12.94
CA VAL A 131 8.93 28.26 -11.77
C VAL A 131 10.18 29.03 -12.19
N LYS A 132 10.83 28.65 -13.29
CA LYS A 132 12.19 29.12 -13.61
C LYS A 132 12.30 30.14 -14.74
N ASN A 133 11.20 30.40 -15.46
CA ASN A 133 11.17 31.34 -16.60
C ASN A 133 11.77 32.72 -16.24
#